data_AF-A0A7J9I9L3-F1
#
_entry.id   AF-A0A7J9I9L3-F1
#
_cell.length_a   1.000
_cell.length_b   1.000
_cell.length_c   1.000
_cell.angle_alpha   90.00
_cell.angle_beta   90.00
_cell.angle_gamma   90.00
#
_symmetry.space_group_name_H-M   'P 1'
#
loop_
_entity.id
_entity.type
_entity.pdbx_description
1 polymer ?
#
loop_
_entity_poly.entity_id
_entity_poly.type
_entity_poly.pdbx_seq_one_letter_code
_entity_poly.pdbx_strand_id
1 'polypeptide(L)'
;PPDSEFAQTFAPNCGVDASTLSPITGRFLGCQSKYVQPSEAFSMLIKNEKSLEILYNKNQTEIGAAVTGTDGGAPYFWCLLLSNGKHNSSFVLEDGVAKISRPGCCSGANDDCSGADVSSPFGHKWVSAVTAFIAVGYAFGL
;
A
#
# COMPACT_ATOMS: atom_id res chain seq x y z
N PRO A 1 5.56 17.09 0.89
CA PRO A 1 5.40 17.90 2.11
C PRO A 1 6.41 17.48 3.19
N PRO A 2 6.99 18.40 3.97
CA PRO A 2 7.72 18.10 5.21
C PRO A 2 6.92 17.26 6.22
N ASP A 3 7.61 16.54 7.10
CA ASP A 3 6.97 15.66 8.09
C ASP A 3 6.09 16.43 9.09
N SER A 4 6.50 17.64 9.45
CA SER A 4 5.73 18.53 10.33
C SER A 4 4.36 18.89 9.78
N GLU A 5 4.22 19.00 8.45
CA GLU A 5 2.94 19.34 7.82
C GLU A 5 1.93 18.19 7.92
N PHE A 6 2.38 16.93 8.07
CA PHE A 6 1.46 15.81 8.25
C PHE A 6 0.68 15.93 9.56
N ALA A 7 1.37 16.22 10.66
CA ALA A 7 0.73 16.39 11.96
C ALA A 7 -0.03 17.71 12.07
N GLN A 8 0.53 18.81 11.55
CA GLN A 8 0.01 20.15 11.80
C GLN A 8 -1.07 20.59 10.79
N THR A 9 -1.04 20.04 9.57
CA THR A 9 -1.89 20.49 8.47
C THR A 9 -2.75 19.35 7.92
N PHE A 10 -2.14 18.25 7.48
CA PHE A 10 -2.87 17.23 6.72
C PHE A 10 -3.77 16.37 7.61
N ALA A 11 -3.27 15.88 8.75
CA ALA A 11 -4.07 15.09 9.68
C ALA A 11 -5.37 15.78 10.13
N PRO A 12 -5.33 17.01 10.69
CA PRO A 12 -6.56 17.67 11.11
C PRO A 12 -7.49 17.96 9.93
N ASN A 13 -6.96 18.31 8.75
CA ASN A 13 -7.79 18.51 7.55
C ASN A 13 -8.52 17.23 7.12
N CYS A 14 -7.89 16.07 7.35
CA CYS A 14 -8.42 14.75 7.03
C CYS A 14 -9.19 14.08 8.18
N GLY A 15 -9.38 14.76 9.32
CA GLY A 15 -10.07 14.19 10.49
C GLY A 15 -9.30 13.06 11.16
N VAL A 16 -7.97 13.03 10.97
CA VAL A 16 -7.05 12.13 11.67
C VAL A 16 -6.55 12.82 12.93
N ASP A 17 -6.58 12.11 14.05
CA ASP A 17 -6.00 12.58 15.30
C ASP A 17 -4.47 12.65 15.16
N ALA A 18 -3.94 13.87 15.10
CA ALA A 18 -2.52 14.13 14.95
C ALA A 18 -1.66 13.54 16.08
N SER A 19 -2.22 13.30 17.26
CA SER A 19 -1.49 12.67 18.38
C SER A 19 -1.24 11.17 18.18
N THR A 20 -2.00 10.55 17.27
CA THR A 20 -1.86 9.13 16.93
C THR A 20 -0.90 8.89 15.78
N LEU A 21 -0.61 9.94 15.00
CA LEU A 21 0.32 9.87 13.88
C LEU A 21 1.73 9.48 14.33
N SER A 22 2.22 8.41 13.73
CA SER A 22 3.63 8.05 13.81
C SER A 22 4.43 8.82 12.76
N PRO A 23 5.71 9.13 13.03
CA PRO A 23 6.54 9.84 12.08
C PRO A 23 6.66 9.09 10.74
N ILE A 24 6.53 9.83 9.64
CA ILE A 24 6.82 9.30 8.31
C ILE A 24 8.33 9.15 8.18
N THR A 25 8.83 7.93 8.09
CA THR A 25 10.27 7.63 8.02
C THR A 25 10.73 7.23 6.62
N GLY A 26 9.81 7.01 5.68
CA GLY A 26 10.10 6.75 4.29
C GLY A 26 8.99 7.23 3.37
N ARG A 27 9.34 7.58 2.13
CA ARG A 27 8.34 7.98 1.12
C ARG A 27 8.80 7.69 -0.30
N PHE A 28 7.85 7.35 -1.16
CA PHE A 28 8.01 7.31 -2.61
C PHE A 28 6.95 8.16 -3.26
N LEU A 29 7.37 9.09 -4.10
CA LEU A 29 6.50 10.04 -4.79
C LEU A 29 6.74 9.92 -6.30
N GLY A 30 5.66 9.95 -7.07
CA GLY A 30 5.73 9.91 -8.52
C GLY A 30 4.57 10.66 -9.16
N CYS A 31 4.80 11.22 -10.34
CA CYS A 31 3.80 11.92 -11.13
C CYS A 31 3.85 11.42 -12.57
N GLN A 32 2.69 11.13 -13.15
CA GLN A 32 2.56 10.62 -14.52
C GLN A 32 1.46 11.32 -15.29
N SER A 33 1.67 11.51 -16.59
CA SER A 33 0.69 12.10 -17.50
C SER A 33 -0.44 11.13 -17.89
N LYS A 34 -0.37 9.87 -17.44
CA LYS A 34 -1.41 8.86 -17.62
C LYS A 34 -1.47 7.97 -16.39
N TYR A 35 -2.60 7.29 -16.20
CA TYR A 35 -2.67 6.26 -15.19
C TYR A 35 -1.72 5.13 -15.56
N VAL A 36 -0.90 4.71 -14.60
CA VAL A 36 0.03 3.58 -14.74
C VAL A 36 -0.43 2.47 -13.82
N GLN A 37 -0.27 1.21 -14.22
CA GLN A 37 -0.65 0.10 -13.36
C GLN A 37 0.35 -0.05 -12.19
N PRO A 38 -0.04 -0.65 -11.05
CA PRO A 38 0.83 -0.76 -9.88
C PRO A 38 2.23 -1.34 -10.13
N SER A 39 2.36 -2.34 -11.01
CA SER A 39 3.67 -2.94 -11.36
C SER A 39 4.60 -1.96 -12.08
N GLU A 40 4.06 -1.14 -12.98
CA GLU A 40 4.79 -0.07 -13.66
C GLU A 40 5.08 1.09 -12.71
N ALA A 41 4.11 1.43 -11.84
CA ALA A 41 4.26 2.43 -10.81
C ALA A 41 5.39 2.06 -9.82
N PHE A 42 5.51 0.78 -9.44
CA PHE A 42 6.59 0.30 -8.58
C PHE A 42 7.96 0.58 -9.19
N SER A 43 8.17 0.20 -10.45
CA SER A 43 9.42 0.49 -11.18
C SER A 43 9.69 1.99 -11.31
N MET A 44 8.63 2.81 -11.38
CA MET A 44 8.75 4.26 -11.41
C MET A 44 9.13 4.86 -10.05
N LEU A 45 8.61 4.30 -8.96
CA LEU A 45 8.79 4.81 -7.59
C LEU A 45 10.13 4.36 -7.00
N ILE A 46 10.58 3.15 -7.35
CA ILE A 46 11.81 2.53 -6.86
C ILE A 46 12.87 2.58 -7.97
N LYS A 47 13.55 3.72 -8.10
CA LYS A 47 14.46 4.02 -9.23
C LYS A 47 15.94 3.98 -8.90
N ASN A 48 16.33 4.03 -7.63
CA ASN A 48 17.73 4.17 -7.22
C ASN A 48 18.04 3.42 -5.92
N GLU A 49 19.33 3.31 -5.59
CA GLU A 49 19.78 2.59 -4.40
C GLU A 49 19.14 3.15 -3.12
N LYS A 50 19.04 4.48 -2.99
CA LYS A 50 18.35 5.11 -1.85
C LYS A 50 16.89 4.66 -1.72
N SER A 51 16.18 4.48 -2.84
CA SER A 51 14.81 3.97 -2.79
C SER A 51 14.76 2.49 -2.37
N LEU A 52 15.76 1.69 -2.73
CA LEU A 52 15.89 0.31 -2.28
C LEU A 52 16.25 0.23 -0.79
N GLU A 53 17.11 1.12 -0.28
CA GLU A 53 17.43 1.23 1.15
C GLU A 53 16.18 1.53 1.98
N ILE A 54 15.33 2.45 1.52
CA ILE A 54 14.05 2.76 2.17
C ILE A 54 13.10 1.56 2.11
N LEU A 55 13.00 0.90 0.95
CA LEU A 55 12.11 -0.25 0.74
C LEU A 55 12.50 -1.46 1.59
N TYR A 56 13.79 -1.75 1.72
CA TYR A 56 14.31 -2.89 2.47
C TYR A 56 14.55 -2.60 3.95
N ASN A 57 14.21 -1.40 4.42
CA ASN A 57 14.33 -1.04 5.82
C ASN A 57 13.34 -1.84 6.68
N LYS A 58 13.86 -2.75 7.51
CA LYS A 58 13.08 -3.64 8.37
C LYS A 58 12.41 -2.95 9.56
N ASN A 59 12.69 -1.66 9.77
CA ASN A 59 12.07 -0.90 10.85
C ASN A 59 10.69 -0.33 10.46
N GLN A 60 10.33 -0.40 9.17
CA GLN A 60 9.01 0.03 8.71
C GLN A 60 7.96 -1.01 9.10
N THR A 61 6.92 -0.57 9.80
CA THR A 61 5.82 -1.42 10.30
C THR A 61 4.48 -1.02 9.69
N GLU A 62 4.41 0.14 9.05
CA GLU A 62 3.20 0.70 8.47
C GLU A 62 3.47 1.20 7.06
N ILE A 63 2.51 0.99 6.17
CA ILE A 63 2.52 1.47 4.79
C ILE A 63 1.18 2.11 4.44
N GLY A 64 1.23 3.30 3.85
CA GLY A 64 0.08 3.97 3.25
C GLY A 64 0.34 4.23 1.78
N ALA A 65 -0.62 3.93 0.91
CA ALA A 65 -0.51 4.16 -0.53
C ALA A 65 -1.74 4.91 -1.04
N ALA A 66 -1.50 5.92 -1.87
CA ALA A 66 -2.54 6.66 -2.55
C ALA A 66 -2.14 6.94 -4.00
N VAL A 67 -3.12 6.88 -4.89
CA VAL A 67 -3.04 7.43 -6.23
C VAL A 67 -4.20 8.39 -6.42
N THR A 68 -3.91 9.58 -6.91
CA THR A 68 -4.93 10.59 -7.19
C THR A 68 -4.68 11.24 -8.54
N GLY A 69 -5.75 11.59 -9.24
CA GLY A 69 -5.71 12.35 -10.49
C GLY A 69 -6.38 13.71 -10.29
N THR A 70 -6.19 14.63 -11.23
CA THR A 70 -6.95 15.88 -11.29
C THR A 70 -8.35 15.67 -11.87
N ASP A 71 -9.26 16.60 -11.62
CA ASP A 71 -10.62 16.59 -12.19
C ASP A 71 -10.56 16.69 -13.73
N GLY A 72 -10.64 15.55 -14.42
CA GLY A 72 -10.43 15.41 -15.86
C GLY A 72 -9.32 14.42 -16.26
N GLY A 73 -8.65 13.81 -15.27
CA GLY A 73 -7.62 12.79 -15.47
C GLY A 73 -6.24 13.26 -15.02
N ALA A 74 -5.24 13.07 -15.87
CA ALA A 74 -3.85 13.35 -15.52
C ALA A 74 -3.59 14.83 -15.16
N PRO A 75 -2.57 15.12 -14.33
CA PRO A 75 -1.54 14.20 -13.84
C PRO A 75 -2.01 13.26 -12.72
N TYR A 76 -1.51 12.02 -12.77
CA TYR A 76 -1.69 11.02 -11.72
C TYR A 76 -0.51 11.08 -10.75
N PHE A 77 -0.80 11.42 -9.50
CA PHE A 77 0.15 11.45 -8.40
C PHE A 77 0.10 10.15 -7.61
N TRP A 78 1.23 9.47 -7.53
CA TRP A 78 1.47 8.30 -6.70
C TRP A 78 2.20 8.72 -5.44
N CYS A 79 1.70 8.29 -4.29
CA CYS A 79 2.30 8.56 -3.00
C CYS A 79 2.28 7.28 -2.16
N LEU A 80 3.45 6.78 -1.81
CA LEU A 80 3.63 5.72 -0.81
C LEU A 80 4.38 6.32 0.38
N LEU A 81 3.84 6.12 1.57
CA LEU A 81 4.41 6.58 2.83
C LEU A 81 4.70 5.37 3.72
N LEU A 82 5.82 5.42 4.41
CA LEU A 82 6.28 4.37 5.32
C LEU A 82 6.48 4.97 6.72
N SER A 83 6.08 4.23 7.73
CA SER A 83 6.18 4.61 9.14
C SER A 83 6.62 3.43 9.98
N ASN A 84 7.24 3.72 11.12
CA ASN A 84 7.67 2.75 12.13
C ASN A 84 6.75 2.77 13.37
N GLY A 85 5.46 3.02 13.16
CA GLY A 85 4.43 3.07 14.19
C GLY A 85 4.15 1.73 14.87
N LYS A 86 3.31 1.75 15.92
CA LYS A 86 2.96 0.54 16.68
C LYS A 86 1.86 -0.26 15.96
N HIS A 87 1.82 -1.56 16.25
CA HIS A 87 1.01 -2.59 15.57
C HIS A 87 -0.54 -2.39 15.56
N ASN A 88 -1.09 -1.27 16.06
CA ASN A 88 -2.54 -1.06 16.22
C ASN A 88 -3.12 0.14 15.45
N SER A 89 -2.43 0.61 14.41
CA SER A 89 -2.74 1.82 13.60
C SER A 89 -2.26 3.13 14.22
N SER A 90 -1.51 3.89 13.42
CA SER A 90 -1.11 5.27 13.69
C SER A 90 -2.04 6.31 13.04
N PHE A 91 -3.08 5.88 12.34
CA PHE A 91 -4.04 6.77 11.68
C PHE A 91 -5.42 6.54 12.30
N VAL A 92 -5.64 7.11 13.48
CA VAL A 92 -6.95 7.07 14.14
C VAL A 92 -7.78 8.26 13.66
N LEU A 93 -8.99 7.97 13.23
CA LEU A 93 -9.94 9.00 12.80
C LEU A 93 -10.78 9.44 14.00
N GLU A 94 -11.06 10.72 14.11
CA GLU A 94 -11.81 11.31 15.25
C GLU A 94 -13.18 10.63 15.46
N ASP A 95 -13.85 10.21 14.38
CA ASP A 95 -15.16 9.54 14.41
C ASP A 95 -15.07 8.03 14.14
N GLY A 96 -13.86 7.46 14.09
CA GLY A 96 -13.62 6.02 13.85
C GLY A 96 -13.94 5.50 12.44
N VAL A 97 -14.48 6.34 11.56
CA VAL A 97 -14.85 5.99 10.17
C VAL A 97 -14.21 6.96 9.19
N ALA A 98 -13.64 6.45 8.11
CA ALA A 98 -13.12 7.30 7.04
C ALA A 98 -14.23 8.15 6.44
N LYS A 99 -14.02 9.48 6.47
CA LYS A 99 -14.92 10.42 5.82
C LYS A 99 -14.62 10.49 4.32
N ILE A 100 -15.65 10.79 3.54
CA ILE A 100 -15.56 11.04 2.09
C ILE A 100 -14.46 12.07 1.80
N SER A 101 -13.64 11.74 0.80
CA SER A 101 -12.50 12.50 0.29
C SER A 101 -12.72 14.03 0.33
N ARG A 102 -11.98 14.70 1.20
CA ARG A 102 -11.76 16.15 1.15
C ARG A 102 -10.57 16.43 0.22
N PRO A 103 -10.43 17.63 -0.36
CA PRO A 103 -9.24 17.98 -1.13
C PRO A 103 -7.95 17.66 -0.35
N GLY A 104 -7.12 16.77 -0.89
CA GLY A 104 -5.88 16.29 -0.24
C GLY A 104 -6.02 15.12 0.73
N CYS A 105 -7.23 14.65 1.02
CA CYS A 105 -7.53 13.55 1.93
C CYS A 105 -8.05 12.34 1.16
N CYS A 106 -7.17 11.42 0.83
CA CYS A 106 -7.53 10.20 0.10
C CYS A 106 -7.83 9.08 1.09
N SER A 107 -9.08 8.96 1.50
CA SER A 107 -9.57 7.73 2.11
C SER A 107 -10.48 7.06 1.09
N GLY A 108 -10.21 5.80 0.77
CA GLY A 108 -11.01 5.02 -0.20
C GLY A 108 -12.43 4.80 0.31
N ALA A 109 -13.08 3.71 -0.09
CA ALA A 109 -14.45 3.40 0.37
C ALA A 109 -14.53 2.90 1.84
N ASN A 110 -13.49 3.15 2.66
CA ASN A 110 -13.35 2.60 4.02
C ASN A 110 -13.35 1.06 4.08
N ASP A 111 -12.91 0.39 3.00
CA ASP A 111 -12.79 -1.07 2.96
C ASP A 111 -11.56 -1.52 3.76
N ASP A 112 -11.70 -2.62 4.50
CA ASP A 112 -10.57 -3.22 5.22
C ASP A 112 -9.48 -3.68 4.24
N CYS A 113 -8.26 -3.18 4.44
CA CYS A 113 -7.09 -3.51 3.63
C CYS A 113 -6.46 -4.87 4.03
N SER A 114 -7.27 -5.83 4.47
CA SER A 114 -6.87 -7.20 4.83
C SER A 114 -6.96 -8.18 3.64
N GLY A 115 -7.32 -7.69 2.45
CA GLY A 115 -7.44 -8.49 1.23
C GLY A 115 -6.14 -9.13 0.70
N ALA A 116 -5.02 -9.04 1.42
CA ALA A 116 -3.78 -9.76 1.08
C ALA A 116 -3.80 -11.25 1.49
N ASP A 117 -4.85 -11.74 2.16
CA ASP A 117 -5.16 -13.18 2.28
C ASP A 117 -5.81 -13.72 1.00
N VAL A 118 -5.31 -13.35 -0.18
CA VAL A 118 -5.54 -14.19 -1.36
C VAL A 118 -4.49 -15.29 -1.32
N SER A 119 -4.77 -16.32 -0.51
CA SER A 119 -4.28 -17.65 -0.82
C SER A 119 -4.67 -17.92 -2.27
N SER A 120 -3.72 -17.79 -3.19
CA SER A 120 -3.99 -18.02 -4.61
C SER A 120 -4.66 -19.39 -4.74
N PRO A 121 -5.93 -19.48 -5.21
CA PRO A 121 -6.57 -20.79 -5.40
C PRO A 121 -5.80 -21.63 -6.44
N PHE A 122 -4.94 -20.97 -7.22
CA PHE A 122 -4.14 -21.55 -8.29
C PHE A 122 -2.92 -22.33 -7.79
N GLY A 123 -2.33 -21.97 -6.64
CA GLY A 123 -1.14 -22.66 -6.13
C GLY A 123 -1.46 -24.05 -5.57
N HIS A 124 -2.48 -24.15 -4.72
CA HIS A 124 -2.80 -25.41 -4.03
C HIS A 124 -3.45 -26.47 -4.93
N LYS A 125 -4.29 -26.08 -5.89
CA LYS A 125 -4.94 -27.08 -6.76
C LYS A 125 -3.96 -27.73 -7.75
N TRP A 126 -2.95 -27.00 -8.20
CA TRP A 126 -2.00 -27.53 -9.18
C TRP A 126 -0.97 -28.46 -8.53
N VAL A 127 -0.55 -28.16 -7.30
CA VAL A 127 0.34 -29.05 -6.52
C VAL A 127 -0.33 -30.41 -6.27
N SER A 128 -1.61 -30.45 -5.85
CA SER A 128 -2.32 -31.73 -5.68
C SER A 128 -2.48 -32.53 -6.98
N ALA A 129 -2.71 -31.87 -8.12
CA ALA A 129 -2.86 -32.55 -9.39
C ALA A 129 -1.54 -33.23 -9.82
N VAL A 130 -0.41 -32.53 -9.71
CA VAL A 130 0.91 -33.09 -10.08
C VAL A 130 1.29 -34.26 -9.17
N THR A 131 1.04 -34.18 -7.86
CA THR A 131 1.34 -35.28 -6.93
C THR A 131 0.50 -36.53 -7.23
N ALA A 132 -0.77 -36.36 -7.61
CA ALA A 132 -1.64 -37.48 -7.99
C ALA A 132 -1.15 -38.18 -9.26
N PHE A 133 -0.72 -37.44 -10.28
CA PHE A 133 -0.19 -38.03 -11.51
C PHE A 133 1.13 -38.79 -11.30
N ILE A 134 2.02 -38.27 -10.46
CA ILE A 134 3.28 -38.96 -10.11
C ILE A 134 2.98 -40.27 -9.37
N ALA A 135 2.08 -40.25 -8.38
CA ALA A 135 1.73 -41.45 -7.62
C ALA A 135 1.07 -42.54 -8.50
N VAL A 136 0.23 -42.15 -9.46
CA VAL A 136 -0.38 -43.07 -10.43
C VAL A 136 0.69 -43.64 -11.39
N GLY A 137 1.64 -42.81 -11.86
CA GLY A 137 2.77 -43.30 -12.68
C GLY A 137 3.59 -44.38 -11.96
N TYR A 138 3.91 -44.17 -10.68
CA TYR A 138 4.62 -45.16 -9.86
C TYR A 138 3.78 -46.41 -9.55
N ALA A 139 2.45 -46.29 -9.40
CA ALA A 139 1.58 -47.42 -9.10
C ALA A 139 1.31 -48.32 -10.33
N PHE A 140 1.35 -47.76 -11.55
CA PHE A 140 1.06 -48.48 -12.79
C PHE A 140 2.29 -48.75 -13.66
N GLY A 141 3.50 -48.37 -13.23
CA GLY A 141 4.75 -48.80 -13.83
C GLY A 141 4.94 -48.35 -15.29
N LEU A 142 4.81 -47.04 -15.53
CA LEU A 142 5.30 -46.38 -16.75
C LEU A 142 6.58 -45.60 -16.45
#